data_AF-A0AAW6D0P0-F1
#
_entry.id   AF-A0AAW6D0P0-F1
#
_cell.length_a   1.000
_cell.length_b   1.000
_cell.length_c   1.000
_cell.angle_alpha   90.00
_cell.angle_beta   90.00
_cell.angle_gamma   90.00
#
_symmetry.space_group_name_H-M   'P 1'
#
loop_
_entity.id
_entity.type
_entity.pdbx_description
1 polymer ?
#
loop_
_entity_poly.entity_id
_entity_poly.type
_entity_poly.pdbx_seq_one_letter_code
_entity_poly.pdbx_strand_id
1 'polypeptide(L)'
;MNSEELGKRIKEARLAKKMTQSELVGTFITRNMLSRIESGNACPSVKTLEYLAGRLDLPAGSLISDEVQGEEDPDRNAQQLITVKRLYKDSDYSACIKAAEKLIGSEFEDEGQAITARCCIALSEKAMNSGDKAAAIKYAKQALELADKGIYKSREISVDATLKLSEIAGEK
;
A
#
# COMPACT_ATOMS: atom_id res chain seq x y z
N MET A 1 -12.23 0.37 10.73
CA MET A 1 -11.51 0.38 12.02
C MET A 1 -11.25 -1.06 12.46
N ASN A 2 -10.01 -1.54 12.39
CA ASN A 2 -9.67 -2.89 12.86
C ASN A 2 -9.64 -2.92 14.40
N SER A 3 -10.69 -3.44 15.03
CA SER A 3 -10.84 -3.47 16.50
C SER A 3 -9.76 -4.33 17.18
N GLU A 4 -9.24 -5.36 16.50
CA GLU A 4 -8.16 -6.19 17.02
C GLU A 4 -6.84 -5.42 17.12
N GLU A 5 -6.54 -4.63 16.10
CA GLU A 5 -5.31 -3.86 16.06
C GLU A 5 -5.33 -2.68 17.04
N LEU A 6 -6.49 -2.02 17.17
CA LEU A 6 -6.74 -1.05 18.22
C LEU A 6 -6.52 -1.66 19.62
N GLY A 7 -7.11 -2.83 19.86
CA GLY A 7 -6.97 -3.56 21.12
C GLY A 7 -5.53 -3.91 21.45
N LYS A 8 -4.77 -4.38 20.45
CA LYS A 8 -3.35 -4.70 20.58
C LYS A 8 -2.51 -3.47 20.95
N ARG A 9 -2.74 -2.34 20.29
CA ARG A 9 -2.03 -1.08 20.57
C ARG A 9 -2.32 -0.56 21.97
N ILE A 10 -3.57 -0.60 22.42
CA ILE A 10 -3.96 -0.22 23.79
C ILE A 10 -3.24 -1.13 24.80
N LYS A 11 -3.18 -2.43 24.54
CA LYS A 11 -2.49 -3.39 25.40
C LYS A 11 -0.98 -3.13 25.46
N GLU A 12 -0.34 -2.88 24.32
CA GLU A 12 1.10 -2.58 24.24
C GLU A 12 1.45 -1.29 24.98
N ALA A 13 0.69 -0.22 24.76
CA ALA A 13 0.88 1.05 25.45
C ALA A 13 0.69 0.92 26.97
N ARG A 14 -0.32 0.14 27.40
CA ARG A 14 -0.54 -0.16 28.82
C ARG A 14 0.64 -0.90 29.44
N LEU A 15 1.17 -1.91 28.76
CA LEU A 15 2.31 -2.69 29.22
C LEU A 15 3.61 -1.88 29.24
N ALA A 16 3.82 -1.00 28.26
CA ALA A 16 4.96 -0.08 28.24
C ALA A 16 4.97 0.85 29.47
N LYS A 17 3.79 1.26 29.93
CA LYS A 17 3.59 2.03 31.17
C LYS A 17 3.53 1.20 32.45
N LYS A 18 3.70 -0.12 32.36
CA LYS A 18 3.61 -1.07 33.48
C LYS A 18 2.29 -0.97 34.26
N MET A 19 1.21 -0.61 33.57
CA MET A 19 -0.13 -0.50 34.16
C MET A 19 -0.88 -1.82 34.06
N THR A 20 -1.67 -2.15 35.08
CA THR A 20 -2.70 -3.19 35.04
C THR A 20 -3.95 -2.66 34.34
N GLN A 21 -4.81 -3.59 33.88
CA GLN A 21 -6.10 -3.20 33.29
C GLN A 21 -6.94 -2.38 34.27
N SER A 22 -6.95 -2.74 35.56
CA SER A 22 -7.69 -2.02 36.61
C SER A 22 -7.18 -0.59 36.80
N GLU A 23 -5.86 -0.37 36.71
CA GLU A 23 -5.25 0.96 36.83
C GLU A 23 -5.51 1.84 35.60
N LEU A 24 -5.59 1.24 34.41
CA LEU A 24 -5.90 1.97 33.18
C LEU A 24 -7.37 2.41 33.14
N VAL A 25 -8.31 1.52 33.51
CA VAL A 25 -9.74 1.84 33.47
C VAL A 25 -10.19 2.84 34.54
N GLY A 26 -9.59 2.80 35.73
CA GLY A 26 -10.03 3.61 36.86
C GLY A 26 -11.51 3.39 37.18
N THR A 27 -12.30 4.47 37.21
CA THR A 27 -13.76 4.44 37.47
C THR A 27 -14.61 4.65 36.22
N PHE A 28 -14.00 4.90 35.05
CA PHE A 28 -14.73 5.29 33.84
C PHE A 28 -15.33 4.10 33.09
N ILE A 29 -14.60 2.97 33.05
CA ILE A 29 -15.08 1.71 32.48
C ILE A 29 -14.71 0.54 33.40
N THR A 30 -15.26 -0.65 33.13
CA THR A 30 -14.92 -1.85 33.89
C THR A 30 -13.69 -2.56 33.32
N ARG A 31 -12.95 -3.27 34.18
CA ARG A 31 -11.81 -4.12 33.75
C ARG A 31 -12.22 -5.11 32.66
N ASN A 32 -13.41 -5.70 32.77
CA ASN A 32 -13.92 -6.64 31.77
C ASN A 32 -14.19 -5.97 30.42
N MET A 33 -14.64 -4.71 30.42
CA MET A 33 -14.81 -3.94 29.18
C MET A 33 -13.47 -3.71 28.49
N LEU A 34 -12.45 -3.27 29.24
CA LEU A 34 -11.10 -3.12 28.70
C LEU A 34 -10.51 -4.43 28.21
N SER A 35 -10.74 -5.54 28.91
CA SER A 35 -10.29 -6.86 28.45
C SER A 35 -10.90 -7.24 27.10
N ARG A 36 -12.18 -6.94 26.86
CA ARG A 36 -12.80 -7.19 25.55
C ARG A 36 -12.26 -6.28 24.46
N ILE A 37 -11.96 -5.02 24.80
CA ILE A 37 -11.33 -4.07 23.88
C ILE A 37 -9.91 -4.53 23.51
N GLU A 38 -9.07 -4.89 24.48
CA GLU A 38 -7.70 -5.36 24.26
C GLU A 38 -7.63 -6.66 23.44
N SER A 39 -8.69 -7.47 23.48
CA SER A 39 -8.81 -8.69 22.68
C SER A 39 -9.52 -8.48 21.33
N GLY A 40 -9.88 -7.25 20.97
CA GLY A 40 -10.60 -6.96 19.72
C GLY A 40 -12.08 -7.36 19.69
N ASN A 41 -12.58 -7.99 20.77
CA ASN A 41 -13.95 -8.49 20.89
C ASN A 41 -14.98 -7.39 21.19
N ALA A 42 -14.55 -6.15 21.45
CA ALA A 42 -15.43 -5.02 21.67
C ALA A 42 -14.83 -3.73 21.11
N CYS A 43 -15.66 -2.98 20.38
CA CYS A 43 -15.33 -1.66 19.89
C CYS A 43 -15.64 -0.61 20.99
N PRO A 44 -14.66 0.18 21.45
CA PRO A 44 -14.91 1.25 22.41
C PRO A 44 -15.67 2.42 21.75
N SER A 45 -16.46 3.15 22.53
CA SER A 45 -17.00 4.44 22.09
C SER A 45 -15.87 5.48 21.95
N VAL A 46 -16.09 6.54 21.16
CA VAL A 46 -15.14 7.66 21.03
C VAL A 46 -14.74 8.24 22.40
N LYS A 47 -15.72 8.43 23.30
CA LYS A 47 -15.47 8.92 24.67
C LYS A 47 -14.59 7.97 25.48
N THR A 48 -14.79 6.66 25.32
CA THR A 48 -13.95 5.64 25.96
C THR A 48 -12.54 5.65 25.40
N LEU A 49 -12.40 5.84 24.09
CA LEU A 49 -11.12 5.89 23.43
C LEU A 49 -10.31 7.12 23.85
N GLU A 50 -10.93 8.31 23.90
CA GLU A 50 -10.31 9.54 24.39
C GLU A 50 -9.83 9.41 25.83
N TYR A 51 -10.64 8.81 26.70
CA TYR A 51 -10.28 8.55 28.10
C TYR A 51 -9.05 7.64 28.20
N LEU A 52 -9.03 6.53 27.46
CA LEU A 52 -7.90 5.60 27.45
C LEU A 52 -6.65 6.25 26.86
N ALA A 53 -6.78 7.02 25.79
CA ALA A 53 -5.69 7.76 25.16
C ALA A 53 -5.03 8.74 26.15
N GLY A 54 -5.85 9.52 26.87
CA GLY A 54 -5.37 10.46 27.89
C GLY A 54 -4.62 9.77 29.03
N ARG A 55 -5.09 8.60 29.49
CA ARG A 55 -4.38 7.81 30.51
C ARG A 55 -3.07 7.19 30.01
N LEU A 56 -3.03 6.86 28.73
CA LEU A 56 -1.87 6.30 28.06
C LEU A 56 -0.89 7.37 27.57
N ASP A 57 -1.16 8.67 27.78
CA ASP A 57 -0.40 9.81 27.20
C ASP A 57 -0.18 9.63 25.68
N LEU A 58 -1.19 9.10 25.00
CA LEU A 58 -1.19 8.92 23.56
C LEU A 58 -2.17 9.91 22.93
N PRO A 59 -1.83 10.53 21.80
CA PRO A 59 -2.81 11.27 21.03
C PRO A 59 -3.91 10.30 20.57
N ALA A 60 -5.18 10.65 20.74
CA ALA A 60 -6.30 9.79 20.37
C ALA A 60 -6.21 9.32 18.91
N GLY A 61 -5.71 10.18 18.01
CA GLY A 61 -5.42 9.86 16.62
C GLY A 61 -4.36 8.77 16.38
N SER A 62 -3.46 8.51 17.33
CA SER A 62 -2.51 7.37 17.22
C SER A 62 -3.13 6.01 17.52
N LEU A 63 -4.22 5.99 18.30
CA LEU A 63 -5.00 4.77 18.54
C LEU A 63 -5.96 4.52 17.38
N ILE A 64 -6.47 5.59 16.78
CA ILE A 64 -7.17 5.59 15.49
C ILE A 64 -6.13 5.61 14.38
N SER A 65 -5.24 4.61 14.32
CA SER A 65 -4.43 4.52 13.11
C SER A 65 -5.27 3.99 11.96
N ASP A 66 -5.24 4.77 10.88
CA ASP A 66 -5.83 4.51 9.57
C ASP A 66 -5.15 3.32 8.88
N GLU A 67 -5.26 2.15 9.47
CA GLU A 67 -5.28 0.91 8.68
C GLU A 67 -6.73 0.46 8.57
N VAL A 68 -7.49 1.28 7.84
CA VAL A 68 -8.68 0.83 7.13
C VAL A 68 -8.19 -0.13 6.05
N GLN A 69 -7.97 -1.39 6.43
CA GLN A 69 -8.12 -2.48 5.49
C GLN A 69 -9.63 -2.62 5.25
N GLY A 70 -10.09 -2.30 4.04
CA GLY A 70 -11.38 -2.77 3.56
C GLY A 70 -12.42 -1.74 3.14
N GLU A 71 -12.13 -0.46 3.08
CA GLU A 71 -12.97 0.49 2.34
C GLU A 71 -12.07 1.32 1.41
N GLU A 72 -12.45 1.35 0.14
CA GLU A 72 -11.86 2.19 -0.92
C GLU A 72 -11.92 3.65 -0.46
N ASP A 73 -10.87 4.11 0.21
CA ASP A 73 -10.68 5.52 0.55
C ASP A 73 -10.05 6.21 -0.68
N PRO A 74 -10.81 7.05 -1.40
CA PRO A 74 -10.30 7.72 -2.60
C PRO A 74 -9.08 8.59 -2.28
N ASP A 75 -8.95 9.09 -1.04
CA ASP A 75 -7.80 9.91 -0.63
C ASP A 75 -6.52 9.06 -0.52
N ARG A 76 -6.65 7.82 -0.05
CA ARG A 76 -5.53 6.86 0.01
C ARG A 76 -5.12 6.41 -1.38
N ASN A 77 -6.08 6.07 -2.26
CA ASN A 77 -5.80 5.66 -3.64
C ASN A 77 -5.19 6.82 -4.43
N ALA A 78 -5.68 8.05 -4.24
CA ALA A 78 -5.10 9.26 -4.84
C ALA A 78 -3.66 9.50 -4.34
N GLN A 79 -3.40 9.37 -3.04
CA GLN A 79 -2.06 9.52 -2.47
C GLN A 79 -1.10 8.44 -2.99
N GLN A 80 -1.60 7.22 -3.21
CA GLN A 80 -0.85 6.14 -3.82
C GLN A 80 -0.51 6.46 -5.28
N LEU A 81 -1.46 6.98 -6.07
CA LEU A 81 -1.20 7.42 -7.44
C LEU A 81 -0.20 8.59 -7.51
N ILE A 82 -0.27 9.55 -6.59
CA ILE A 82 0.72 10.63 -6.47
C ILE A 82 2.12 10.04 -6.23
N THR A 83 2.21 9.04 -5.37
CA THR A 83 3.48 8.34 -5.08
C THR A 83 4.02 7.63 -6.31
N VAL A 84 3.16 6.92 -7.05
CA VAL A 84 3.52 6.27 -8.33
C VAL A 84 4.05 7.29 -9.34
N LYS A 85 3.34 8.40 -9.54
CA LYS A 85 3.76 9.47 -10.47
C LYS A 85 5.10 10.09 -10.08
N ARG A 86 5.34 10.28 -8.78
CA ARG A 86 6.62 10.78 -8.26
C ARG A 86 7.76 9.81 -8.54
N LEU A 87 7.59 8.53 -8.21
CA LEU A 87 8.61 7.49 -8.45
C LEU A 87 8.93 7.35 -9.94
N TYR A 88 7.91 7.45 -10.81
CA TYR A 88 8.11 7.47 -12.26
C TYR A 88 8.98 8.65 -12.71
N LYS A 89 8.68 9.85 -12.21
CA LYS A 89 9.46 11.07 -12.51
C LYS A 89 10.90 10.98 -12.01
N ASP A 90 11.10 10.37 -10.84
CA ASP A 90 12.40 10.12 -10.23
C ASP A 90 13.17 8.97 -10.92
N SER A 91 12.57 8.33 -11.95
CA SER A 91 13.13 7.18 -12.68
C SER A 91 13.39 5.92 -11.83
N ASP A 92 12.82 5.85 -10.63
CA ASP A 92 12.81 4.62 -9.82
C ASP A 92 11.67 3.70 -10.28
N TYR A 93 11.86 3.14 -11.47
CA TYR A 93 10.88 2.28 -12.11
C TYR A 93 10.59 1.01 -11.29
N SER A 94 11.56 0.51 -10.52
CA SER A 94 11.39 -0.70 -9.72
C SER A 94 10.44 -0.47 -8.53
N ALA A 95 10.60 0.64 -7.82
CA ALA A 95 9.70 1.03 -6.74
C ALA A 95 8.34 1.49 -7.30
N CYS A 96 8.34 2.14 -8.47
CA CYS A 96 7.13 2.58 -9.15
C CYS A 96 6.17 1.43 -9.43
N ILE A 97 6.66 0.30 -9.97
CA ILE A 97 5.83 -0.88 -10.24
C ILE A 97 5.22 -1.43 -8.94
N LYS A 98 6.02 -1.59 -7.88
CA LYS A 98 5.53 -2.07 -6.57
C LYS A 98 4.48 -1.13 -5.96
N ALA A 99 4.63 0.17 -6.19
CA ALA A 99 3.65 1.15 -5.75
C ALA A 99 2.36 1.07 -6.58
N ALA A 100 2.46 0.81 -7.88
CA ALA A 100 1.31 0.69 -8.78
C ALA A 100 0.49 -0.60 -8.54
N GLU A 101 1.11 -1.69 -8.07
CA GLU A 101 0.40 -2.92 -7.66
C GLU A 101 -0.68 -2.67 -6.60
N LYS A 102 -0.49 -1.64 -5.75
CA LYS A 102 -1.47 -1.25 -4.73
C LYS A 102 -2.70 -0.53 -5.28
N LEU A 103 -2.67 -0.14 -6.56
CA LEU A 103 -3.80 0.50 -7.25
C LEU A 103 -4.68 -0.53 -7.97
N ILE A 104 -4.31 -1.82 -8.00
CA ILE A 104 -5.12 -2.86 -8.64
C ILE A 104 -6.46 -2.98 -7.88
N GLY A 105 -7.57 -2.93 -8.61
CA GLY A 105 -8.92 -2.91 -8.03
C GLY A 105 -9.38 -1.54 -7.55
N SER A 106 -8.58 -0.47 -7.72
CA SER A 106 -9.00 0.91 -7.43
C SER A 106 -9.51 1.64 -8.68
N GLU A 107 -10.11 2.81 -8.48
CA GLU A 107 -10.50 3.72 -9.56
C GLU A 107 -9.32 4.23 -10.41
N PHE A 108 -8.07 4.05 -9.94
CA PHE A 108 -6.83 4.40 -10.64
C PHE A 108 -6.05 3.19 -11.18
N GLU A 109 -6.70 2.02 -11.26
CA GLU A 109 -6.07 0.81 -11.78
C GLU A 109 -5.52 1.03 -13.20
N ASP A 110 -6.32 1.65 -14.07
CA ASP A 110 -5.96 1.92 -15.47
C ASP A 110 -4.72 2.83 -15.57
N GLU A 111 -4.65 3.91 -14.78
CA GLU A 111 -3.47 4.78 -14.69
C GLU A 111 -2.24 4.01 -14.17
N GLY A 112 -2.44 3.20 -13.13
CA GLY A 112 -1.39 2.38 -12.53
C GLY A 112 -0.79 1.39 -13.54
N GLN A 113 -1.65 0.72 -14.31
CA GLN A 113 -1.26 -0.21 -15.36
C GLN A 113 -0.50 0.51 -16.50
N ALA A 114 -0.97 1.67 -16.94
CA ALA A 114 -0.31 2.45 -17.98
C ALA A 114 1.09 2.93 -17.57
N ILE A 115 1.25 3.43 -16.33
CA ILE A 115 2.55 3.83 -15.80
C ILE A 115 3.47 2.62 -15.65
N THR A 116 2.93 1.48 -15.18
CA THR A 116 3.67 0.21 -15.06
C THR A 116 4.19 -0.25 -16.42
N ALA A 117 3.38 -0.18 -17.48
CA ALA A 117 3.81 -0.55 -18.83
C ALA A 117 5.02 0.27 -19.30
N ARG A 118 5.00 1.59 -19.07
CA ARG A 118 6.14 2.47 -19.38
C ARG A 118 7.37 2.16 -18.53
N CYS A 119 7.19 1.87 -17.24
CA CYS A 119 8.29 1.42 -16.36
C CYS A 119 8.94 0.14 -16.88
N CYS A 120 8.14 -0.82 -17.31
CA CYS A 120 8.60 -2.08 -17.87
C CYS A 120 9.43 -1.88 -19.15
N ILE A 121 9.05 -0.96 -20.05
CA ILE A 121 9.87 -0.62 -21.22
C ILE A 121 11.26 -0.11 -20.79
N ALA A 122 11.31 0.82 -19.83
CA ALA A 122 12.57 1.39 -19.35
C ALA A 122 13.45 0.35 -18.63
N LEU A 123 12.86 -0.51 -17.81
CA LEU A 123 13.56 -1.61 -17.14
C LEU A 123 14.06 -2.66 -18.13
N SER A 124 13.29 -2.95 -19.19
CA SER A 124 13.72 -3.85 -20.26
C SER A 124 15.00 -3.33 -20.93
N GLU A 125 15.08 -2.02 -21.19
CA GLU A 125 16.29 -1.38 -21.73
C GLU A 125 17.48 -1.52 -20.80
N LYS A 126 17.26 -1.21 -19.52
CA LYS A 126 18.31 -1.28 -18.52
C LYS A 126 18.84 -2.71 -18.40
N ALA A 127 17.95 -3.70 -18.46
CA ALA A 127 18.30 -5.10 -18.44
C ALA A 127 19.09 -5.54 -19.68
N MET A 128 18.71 -5.06 -20.87
CA MET A 128 19.48 -5.27 -22.11
C MET A 128 20.90 -4.71 -21.97
N ASN A 129 21.04 -3.46 -21.51
CA ASN A 129 22.33 -2.81 -21.32
C ASN A 129 23.21 -3.52 -20.28
N SER A 130 22.61 -4.18 -19.29
CA SER A 130 23.34 -5.01 -18.32
C SER A 130 23.61 -6.45 -18.79
N GLY A 131 23.15 -6.83 -19.98
CA GLY A 131 23.30 -8.18 -20.54
C GLY A 131 22.33 -9.23 -19.96
N ASP A 132 21.37 -8.83 -19.12
CA ASP A 132 20.36 -9.72 -18.55
C ASP A 132 19.17 -9.84 -19.52
N LYS A 133 19.36 -10.68 -20.54
CA LYS A 133 18.33 -10.94 -21.56
C LYS A 133 17.05 -11.54 -20.98
N ALA A 134 17.15 -12.33 -19.90
CA ALA A 134 15.99 -12.95 -19.28
C ALA A 134 15.08 -11.90 -18.62
N ALA A 135 15.68 -10.98 -17.84
CA ALA A 135 14.94 -9.87 -17.26
C ALA A 135 14.40 -8.92 -18.34
N ALA A 136 15.17 -8.65 -19.39
CA ALA A 136 14.74 -7.80 -20.50
C ALA A 136 13.48 -8.33 -21.19
N ILE A 137 13.45 -9.63 -21.51
CA ILE A 137 12.27 -10.30 -22.11
C ILE A 137 11.09 -10.26 -21.16
N LYS A 138 11.31 -10.54 -19.87
CA LYS A 138 10.25 -10.51 -18.86
C LYS A 138 9.55 -9.14 -18.84
N TYR A 139 10.32 -8.06 -18.74
CA TYR A 139 9.76 -6.72 -18.69
C TYR A 139 9.10 -6.31 -20.01
N ALA A 140 9.69 -6.65 -21.17
CA ALA A 140 9.07 -6.35 -22.46
C ALA A 140 7.71 -7.07 -22.64
N LYS A 141 7.61 -8.35 -22.25
CA LYS A 141 6.34 -9.08 -22.27
C LYS A 141 5.30 -8.46 -21.34
N GLN A 142 5.71 -8.07 -20.14
CA GLN A 142 4.83 -7.42 -19.18
C GLN A 142 4.33 -6.07 -19.70
N ALA A 143 5.19 -5.29 -20.37
CA ALA A 143 4.78 -4.04 -21.01
C ALA A 143 3.74 -4.28 -22.11
N LEU A 144 3.94 -5.31 -22.95
CA LEU A 144 3.01 -5.67 -24.03
C LEU A 144 1.64 -6.08 -23.49
N GLU A 145 1.60 -6.89 -22.43
CA GLU A 145 0.34 -7.32 -21.81
C GLU A 145 -0.46 -6.14 -21.25
N LEU A 146 0.22 -5.17 -20.65
CA LEU A 146 -0.41 -3.99 -20.06
C LEU A 146 -0.78 -2.94 -21.13
N ALA A 147 -0.10 -2.93 -22.28
CA ALA A 147 -0.35 -1.95 -23.36
C ALA A 147 -1.74 -2.05 -23.97
N ASP A 148 -2.38 -3.22 -23.90
CA ASP A 148 -3.71 -3.47 -24.47
C ASP A 148 -4.84 -3.47 -23.41
N LYS A 149 -4.54 -3.14 -22.15
CA LYS A 149 -5.52 -3.11 -21.05
C LYS A 149 -6.11 -1.72 -20.81
N GLY A 150 -7.36 -1.72 -20.34
CA GLY A 150 -8.02 -0.54 -19.78
C GLY A 150 -8.28 0.60 -20.77
N ILE A 151 -8.60 1.77 -20.21
CA ILE A 151 -8.89 3.00 -20.96
C ILE A 151 -7.61 3.59 -21.57
N TYR A 152 -6.44 3.41 -20.93
CA TYR A 152 -5.15 3.95 -21.38
C TYR A 152 -4.35 3.05 -22.34
N LYS A 153 -5.02 2.08 -22.99
CA LYS A 153 -4.38 1.24 -24.01
C LYS A 153 -3.58 2.09 -25.02
N SER A 154 -2.35 1.68 -25.31
CA SER A 154 -1.43 2.46 -26.13
C SER A 154 -0.73 1.59 -27.17
N ARG A 155 -1.03 1.89 -28.44
CA ARG A 155 -0.35 1.25 -29.58
C ARG A 155 1.14 1.55 -29.60
N GLU A 156 1.56 2.73 -29.14
CA GLU A 156 2.98 3.10 -29.03
C GLU A 156 3.73 2.14 -28.11
N ILE A 157 3.19 1.90 -26.90
CA ILE A 157 3.79 0.98 -25.91
C ILE A 157 3.84 -0.45 -26.47
N SER A 158 2.79 -0.88 -27.18
CA SER A 158 2.75 -2.20 -27.83
C SER A 158 3.82 -2.36 -28.91
N VAL A 159 4.01 -1.32 -29.74
CA VAL A 159 5.07 -1.30 -30.77
C VAL A 159 6.46 -1.34 -30.13
N ASP A 160 6.71 -0.49 -29.13
CA ASP A 160 8.00 -0.45 -28.43
C ASP A 160 8.33 -1.78 -27.75
N ALA A 161 7.36 -2.40 -27.10
CA ALA A 161 7.54 -3.70 -26.47
C ALA A 161 7.86 -4.80 -27.50
N THR A 162 7.19 -4.78 -28.65
CA THR A 162 7.43 -5.73 -29.75
C THR A 162 8.81 -5.53 -30.38
N LEU A 163 9.22 -4.27 -30.55
CA LEU A 163 10.54 -3.92 -31.08
C LEU A 163 11.63 -4.47 -30.14
N LYS A 164 11.53 -4.20 -28.84
CA LYS A 164 12.48 -4.72 -27.84
C LYS A 164 12.57 -6.23 -27.83
N LEU A 165 11.43 -6.94 -27.91
CA LEU A 165 11.44 -8.40 -28.01
C LEU A 165 12.17 -8.90 -29.27
N SER A 166 12.03 -8.19 -30.38
CA SER A 166 12.69 -8.52 -31.65
C SER A 166 14.19 -8.24 -31.59
N GLU A 167 14.61 -7.14 -30.99
CA GLU A 167 16.03 -6.79 -30.76
C GLU A 167 16.74 -7.83 -29.90
N ILE A 168 16.13 -8.22 -28.77
CA ILE A 168 16.70 -9.24 -27.88
C ILE A 168 16.86 -10.59 -28.58
N ALA A 169 15.95 -10.93 -29.50
CA ALA A 169 16.00 -12.16 -30.29
C ALA A 169 17.00 -12.10 -31.46
N GLY A 170 17.28 -10.90 -31.98
CA GLY A 170 18.19 -10.65 -33.10
C GLY A 170 19.67 -10.57 -32.72
N GLU A 171 19.99 -10.27 -31.46
CA GLU A 171 21.34 -10.34 -30.91
C GLU A 171 21.78 -11.82 -30.71
N LYS A 172 22.17 -12.48 -31.81
CA LYS A 172 22.91 -13.75 -31.80
C LYS A 172 24.43 -13.52 -31.87
#